data_AF-A0A4Q3V5U3-F1
#
_entry.id   AF-A0A4Q3V5U3-F1
#
_cell.length_a   1.000
_cell.length_b   1.000
_cell.length_c   1.000
_cell.angle_alpha   90.00
_cell.angle_beta   90.00
_cell.angle_gamma   90.00
#
_symmetry.space_group_name_H-M   'P 1'
#
loop_
_entity.id
_entity.type
_entity.pdbx_description
1 polymer ?
#
loop_
_entity_poly.entity_id
_entity_poly.type
_entity_poly.pdbx_seq_one_letter_code
_entity_poly.pdbx_strand_id
1 'polypeptide(L)'
;MRRVILASLAAVALSASFMAAPAIAQGAGAVEPAPLSAYGALPSLELVQLSPSGKQLAFITVSGEERMLVLLDLATKAQTGGVSVGQAKVRNLDWLGEAKILITTSKTENLPELGLFNTELWTAQIYDPGKKKIISILTNSQGDVLNKRGSLFQALFSPPNVVQTPNGPELLVRAFNFDNPDRLDMYRIDLETGRGRLAEVMGMDVTDYQLDPSGKSVAKGEYDKVGKIWKLQLRGDGGFREMWRTDAPIDTPQLMGLGLQGASAIIAADRPDMSQP
;
A
#
# COMPACT_ATOMS: atom_id res chain seq x y z
N MET A 1 -44.42 53.22 -42.42
CA MET A 1 -43.09 52.97 -43.04
C MET A 1 -42.01 53.57 -42.13
N ARG A 2 -40.97 52.78 -41.84
CA ARG A 2 -39.59 53.14 -41.52
C ARG A 2 -39.23 54.65 -41.33
N ARG A 3 -38.67 54.99 -40.16
CA ARG A 3 -37.36 55.66 -39.90
C ARG A 3 -37.45 56.63 -38.69
N VAL A 4 -36.79 56.32 -37.58
CA VAL A 4 -35.43 56.71 -37.11
C VAL A 4 -35.19 58.24 -37.06
N ILE A 5 -34.81 58.77 -35.88
CA ILE A 5 -33.57 59.56 -35.58
C ILE A 5 -33.76 60.71 -34.54
N LEU A 6 -32.94 60.62 -33.46
CA LEU A 6 -32.22 61.62 -32.62
C LEU A 6 -32.98 62.76 -31.91
N ALA A 7 -32.92 62.82 -30.57
CA ALA A 7 -32.00 63.63 -29.71
C ALA A 7 -32.60 65.02 -29.38
N SER A 8 -32.41 65.68 -28.23
CA SER A 8 -31.55 65.52 -27.07
C SER A 8 -32.02 66.50 -25.97
N LEU A 9 -31.61 66.22 -24.72
CA LEU A 9 -31.41 67.12 -23.56
C LEU A 9 -32.57 67.93 -22.96
N ALA A 10 -32.89 67.59 -21.70
CA ALA A 10 -33.08 68.57 -20.62
C ALA A 10 -32.69 67.93 -19.27
N ALA A 11 -31.79 68.58 -18.55
CA ALA A 11 -31.35 68.21 -17.21
C ALA A 11 -32.29 68.85 -16.16
N VAL A 12 -32.62 68.12 -15.09
CA VAL A 12 -33.13 68.68 -13.83
C VAL A 12 -32.53 67.90 -12.65
N ALA A 13 -32.23 68.68 -11.62
CA ALA A 13 -31.31 68.41 -10.53
C ALA A 13 -31.86 67.49 -9.42
N LEU A 14 -30.89 66.80 -8.83
CA LEU A 14 -30.74 66.29 -7.47
C LEU A 14 -31.75 66.76 -6.40
N SER A 15 -32.34 65.80 -5.69
CA SER A 15 -32.65 65.90 -4.26
C SER A 15 -32.61 64.50 -3.65
N ALA A 16 -31.61 64.29 -2.81
CA ALA A 16 -31.33 63.02 -2.16
C ALA A 16 -32.23 62.81 -0.93
N SER A 17 -32.88 61.66 -0.88
CA SER A 17 -33.45 61.09 0.35
C SER A 17 -32.93 59.67 0.48
N PHE A 18 -31.76 59.52 1.12
CA PHE A 18 -31.24 58.22 1.53
C PHE A 18 -32.11 57.69 2.66
N MET A 19 -33.05 56.78 2.34
CA MET A 19 -33.60 55.90 3.36
C MET A 19 -32.53 54.88 3.72
N ALA A 20 -31.84 55.11 4.84
CA ALA A 20 -30.94 54.14 5.43
C ALA A 20 -31.76 52.94 5.90
N ALA A 21 -31.76 51.87 5.10
CA ALA A 21 -32.21 50.57 5.57
C ALA A 21 -31.30 50.15 6.74
N PRO A 22 -31.84 49.71 7.89
CA PRO A 22 -31.01 49.17 8.95
C PRO A 22 -30.32 47.92 8.40
N ALA A 23 -29.00 48.00 8.27
CA ALA A 23 -28.18 46.82 8.04
C ALA A 23 -28.40 45.90 9.25
N ILE A 24 -29.13 44.81 9.04
CA ILE A 24 -29.17 43.70 9.99
C ILE A 24 -27.73 43.20 10.06
N ALA A 25 -27.01 43.61 11.09
CA ALA A 25 -25.76 42.98 11.46
C ALA A 25 -26.11 41.53 11.77
N GLN A 26 -25.90 40.63 10.81
CA GLN A 26 -25.78 39.22 11.10
C GLN A 26 -24.61 39.13 12.06
N GLY A 27 -24.92 39.02 13.35
CA GLY A 27 -23.92 38.74 14.36
C GLY A 27 -23.13 37.55 13.84
N ALA A 28 -21.82 37.73 13.69
CA ALA A 28 -20.92 36.61 13.46
C ALA A 28 -21.17 35.66 14.63
N GLY A 29 -21.93 34.58 14.38
CA GLY A 29 -22.15 33.55 15.38
C GLY A 29 -20.79 33.11 15.87
N ALA A 30 -20.57 33.14 17.18
CA ALA A 30 -19.35 32.63 17.77
C ALA A 30 -19.15 31.21 17.22
N VAL A 31 -18.08 31.00 16.46
CA VAL A 31 -17.74 29.67 15.97
C VAL A 31 -17.33 28.89 17.21
N GLU A 32 -18.23 28.04 17.70
CA GLU A 32 -17.92 27.14 18.79
C GLU A 32 -16.78 26.22 18.31
N PRO A 33 -15.66 26.14 19.05
CA PRO A 33 -14.57 25.27 18.65
C PRO A 33 -15.09 23.84 18.56
N ALA A 34 -14.63 23.09 17.56
CA ALA A 34 -14.97 21.68 17.44
C ALA A 34 -14.67 20.96 18.77
N PRO A 35 -15.54 20.03 19.21
CA PRO A 35 -15.32 19.30 20.45
C PRO A 35 -13.98 18.57 20.40
N LEU A 36 -13.31 18.41 21.55
CA LEU A 36 -12.00 17.76 21.62
C LEU A 36 -11.99 16.36 20.97
N SER A 37 -13.11 15.64 21.05
CA SER A 37 -13.29 14.34 20.41
C SER A 37 -13.14 14.37 18.88
N ALA A 38 -13.43 15.50 18.22
CA ALA A 38 -13.28 15.64 16.77
C ALA A 38 -11.81 15.56 16.32
N TYR A 39 -10.86 15.92 17.20
CA TYR A 39 -9.42 15.86 16.90
C TYR A 39 -8.80 14.48 17.17
N GLY A 40 -9.50 13.60 17.90
CA GLY A 40 -9.07 12.23 18.20
C GLY A 40 -9.89 11.15 17.48
N ALA A 41 -10.92 11.53 16.72
CA ALA A 41 -11.77 10.59 16.00
C ALA A 41 -11.02 9.95 14.84
N LEU A 42 -11.16 8.63 14.70
CA LEU A 42 -10.69 7.94 13.50
C LEU A 42 -11.55 8.36 12.29
N PRO A 43 -10.95 8.46 11.08
CA PRO A 43 -11.72 8.70 9.88
C PRO A 43 -12.73 7.57 9.68
N SER A 44 -13.97 7.90 9.32
CA SER A 44 -15.02 6.91 9.07
C SER A 44 -14.76 6.04 7.84
N LEU A 45 -13.82 6.46 6.99
CA LEU A 45 -13.41 5.78 5.78
C LEU A 45 -11.88 5.89 5.61
N GLU A 46 -11.23 4.75 5.36
CA GLU A 46 -9.78 4.60 5.19
C GLU A 46 -9.49 3.79 3.90
N LEU A 47 -8.30 3.95 3.32
CA LEU A 47 -7.71 3.08 2.29
C LEU A 47 -8.64 2.74 1.11
N VAL A 48 -8.88 3.70 0.22
CA VAL A 48 -9.68 3.46 -1.01
C VAL A 48 -8.80 2.93 -2.13
N GLN A 49 -9.21 1.83 -2.75
CA GLN A 49 -8.52 1.18 -3.87
C GLN A 49 -9.47 0.87 -5.01
N LEU A 50 -9.07 1.23 -6.22
CA LEU A 50 -9.79 0.94 -7.45
C LEU A 50 -9.36 -0.44 -8.01
N SER A 51 -10.31 -1.24 -8.51
CA SER A 51 -9.96 -2.49 -9.18
C SER A 51 -9.20 -2.23 -10.49
N PRO A 52 -8.43 -3.20 -11.01
CA PRO A 52 -7.64 -2.99 -12.23
C PRO A 52 -8.47 -2.52 -13.43
N SER A 53 -9.70 -3.00 -13.56
CA SER A 53 -10.64 -2.59 -14.61
C SER A 53 -11.31 -1.22 -14.38
N GLY A 54 -11.15 -0.63 -13.20
CA GLY A 54 -11.80 0.62 -12.82
C GLY A 54 -13.28 0.50 -12.47
N LYS A 55 -13.81 -0.71 -12.31
CA LYS A 55 -15.25 -0.96 -12.12
C LYS A 55 -15.68 -1.15 -10.68
N GLN A 56 -14.74 -1.46 -9.78
CA GLN A 56 -15.04 -1.71 -8.37
C GLN A 56 -14.15 -0.88 -7.46
N LEU A 57 -14.70 -0.48 -6.30
CA LEU A 57 -13.94 0.09 -5.20
C LEU A 57 -13.85 -0.91 -4.05
N ALA A 58 -12.68 -0.99 -3.43
CA ALA A 58 -12.46 -1.58 -2.14
C ALA A 58 -12.06 -0.47 -1.16
N PHE A 59 -12.69 -0.42 0.00
CA PHE A 59 -12.33 0.55 1.04
C PHE A 59 -12.64 0.02 2.43
N ILE A 60 -12.02 0.62 3.44
CA ILE A 60 -12.30 0.34 4.84
C ILE A 60 -13.28 1.36 5.39
N THR A 61 -14.36 0.91 6.01
CA THR A 61 -15.18 1.76 6.90
C THR A 61 -14.79 1.51 8.34
N VAL A 62 -14.80 2.57 9.15
CA VAL A 62 -14.46 2.52 10.57
C VAL A 62 -15.66 2.95 11.41
N SER A 63 -16.00 2.15 12.41
CA SER A 63 -17.03 2.47 13.41
C SER A 63 -16.48 2.19 14.80
N GLY A 64 -16.11 3.24 15.54
CA GLY A 64 -15.32 3.10 16.75
C GLY A 64 -13.93 2.58 16.40
N GLU A 65 -13.57 1.40 16.91
CA GLU A 65 -12.30 0.72 16.62
C GLU A 65 -12.43 -0.39 15.58
N GLU A 66 -13.67 -0.72 15.19
CA GLU A 66 -13.97 -1.81 14.27
C GLU A 66 -13.80 -1.38 12.83
N ARG A 67 -13.07 -2.20 12.06
CA ARG A 67 -12.85 -2.01 10.62
C ARG A 67 -13.62 -3.06 9.83
N MET A 68 -14.27 -2.60 8.77
CA MET A 68 -14.96 -3.45 7.79
C MET A 68 -14.42 -3.14 6.40
N LEU A 69 -14.00 -4.17 5.67
CA LEU A 69 -13.81 -4.07 4.23
C LEU A 69 -15.17 -4.01 3.54
N VAL A 70 -15.33 -3.07 2.62
CA VAL A 70 -16.50 -2.91 1.76
C VAL A 70 -16.07 -2.93 0.30
N LEU A 71 -16.77 -3.71 -0.52
CA LEU A 71 -16.62 -3.72 -1.98
C LEU A 71 -17.86 -3.11 -2.62
N LEU A 72 -17.66 -2.21 -3.58
CA LEU A 72 -18.73 -1.48 -4.25
C LEU A 72 -18.53 -1.50 -5.77
N ASP A 73 -19.59 -1.80 -6.51
CA ASP A 73 -19.64 -1.60 -7.95
C ASP A 73 -19.83 -0.10 -8.25
N LEU A 74 -18.94 0.48 -9.04
CA LEU A 74 -18.92 1.93 -9.26
C LEU A 74 -20.09 2.45 -10.08
N ALA A 75 -20.62 1.64 -11.00
CA ALA A 75 -21.70 2.06 -11.89
C ALA A 75 -23.05 2.08 -11.16
N THR A 76 -23.34 1.01 -10.43
CA THR A 76 -24.60 0.80 -9.72
C THR A 76 -24.60 1.34 -8.30
N LYS A 77 -23.41 1.57 -7.72
CA LYS A 77 -23.19 1.88 -6.30
C LYS A 77 -23.64 0.76 -5.37
N ALA A 78 -23.91 -0.44 -5.90
CA ALA A 78 -24.29 -1.58 -5.10
C ALA A 78 -23.09 -2.14 -4.35
N GLN A 79 -23.28 -2.51 -3.09
CA GLN A 79 -22.28 -3.25 -2.34
C GLN A 79 -22.20 -4.68 -2.89
N THR A 80 -21.03 -5.07 -3.39
CA THR A 80 -20.77 -6.39 -4.00
C THR A 80 -20.15 -7.38 -3.03
N GLY A 81 -19.64 -6.89 -1.89
CA GLY A 81 -19.01 -7.73 -0.88
C GLY A 81 -18.63 -6.92 0.36
N GLY A 82 -18.14 -7.64 1.37
CA GLY A 82 -17.61 -7.04 2.57
C GLY A 82 -17.36 -8.06 3.66
N VAL A 83 -16.44 -7.72 4.56
CA VAL A 83 -16.06 -8.58 5.68
C VAL A 83 -15.51 -7.76 6.84
N SER A 84 -15.76 -8.24 8.06
CA SER A 84 -15.16 -7.65 9.25
C SER A 84 -13.67 -7.98 9.33
N VAL A 85 -12.85 -6.96 9.57
CA VAL A 85 -11.42 -7.08 9.81
C VAL A 85 -11.10 -6.94 11.32
N GLY A 86 -12.09 -6.56 12.12
CA GLY A 86 -11.96 -6.38 13.56
C GLY A 86 -11.19 -5.10 13.92
N GLN A 87 -10.50 -5.15 15.05
CA GLN A 87 -9.67 -4.05 15.56
C GLN A 87 -8.24 -4.02 15.01
N ALA A 88 -7.87 -4.94 14.13
CA ALA A 88 -6.53 -4.96 13.54
C ALA A 88 -6.27 -3.69 12.71
N LYS A 89 -5.04 -3.17 12.74
CA LYS A 89 -4.68 -2.00 11.92
C LYS A 89 -4.62 -2.46 10.47
N VAL A 90 -5.52 -1.97 9.62
CA VAL A 90 -5.41 -2.21 8.17
C VAL A 90 -4.35 -1.27 7.61
N ARG A 91 -3.38 -1.81 6.91
CA ARG A 91 -2.22 -1.09 6.37
C ARG A 91 -2.26 -0.94 4.86
N ASN A 92 -2.83 -1.93 4.17
CA ASN A 92 -3.04 -1.84 2.74
C ASN A 92 -4.22 -2.72 2.29
N LEU A 93 -4.76 -2.39 1.12
CA LEU A 93 -5.65 -3.24 0.35
C LEU A 93 -5.04 -3.40 -1.04
N ASP A 94 -4.95 -4.62 -1.54
CA ASP A 94 -4.52 -4.87 -2.92
C ASP A 94 -5.53 -5.75 -3.65
N TRP A 95 -5.87 -5.39 -4.87
CA TRP A 95 -6.70 -6.23 -5.73
C TRP A 95 -5.88 -7.40 -6.28
N LEU A 96 -6.37 -8.62 -6.05
CA LEU A 96 -5.87 -9.83 -6.68
C LEU A 96 -6.74 -10.13 -7.89
N GLY A 97 -6.39 -9.49 -9.02
CA GLY A 97 -7.22 -9.46 -10.21
C GLY A 97 -8.50 -8.66 -9.96
N GLU A 98 -9.64 -9.13 -10.48
CA GLU A 98 -10.94 -8.44 -10.31
C GLU A 98 -11.81 -9.02 -9.19
N ALA A 99 -11.37 -10.12 -8.56
CA ALA A 99 -12.27 -10.98 -7.79
C ALA A 99 -11.93 -11.07 -6.31
N LYS A 100 -10.67 -10.93 -5.90
CA LYS A 100 -10.25 -11.10 -4.50
C LYS A 100 -9.47 -9.89 -4.03
N ILE A 101 -9.48 -9.66 -2.72
CA ILE A 101 -8.75 -8.57 -2.08
C ILE A 101 -7.73 -9.16 -1.10
N LEU A 102 -6.49 -8.74 -1.21
CA LEU A 102 -5.50 -8.91 -0.16
C LEU A 102 -5.69 -7.79 0.86
N ILE A 103 -5.86 -8.16 2.12
CA ILE A 103 -5.95 -7.24 3.25
C ILE A 103 -4.66 -7.39 4.03
N THR A 104 -3.80 -6.37 4.00
CA THR A 104 -2.58 -6.33 4.81
C THR A 104 -2.89 -5.63 6.12
N THR A 105 -2.60 -6.30 7.23
CA THR A 105 -2.80 -5.76 8.58
C THR A 105 -1.51 -5.77 9.38
N SER A 106 -1.46 -4.97 10.45
CA SER A 106 -0.41 -5.12 11.45
C SER A 106 -0.99 -5.15 12.86
N LYS A 107 -0.28 -5.84 13.75
CA LYS A 107 -0.60 -5.89 15.18
C LYS A 107 0.69 -5.92 15.98
N THR A 108 0.68 -5.26 17.13
CA THR A 108 1.76 -5.40 18.12
C THR A 108 1.58 -6.75 18.83
N GLU A 109 2.58 -7.61 18.71
CA GLU A 109 2.60 -8.94 19.29
C GLU A 109 3.72 -9.08 20.32
N ASN A 110 3.48 -9.96 21.28
CA ASN A 110 4.48 -10.45 22.23
C ASN A 110 4.62 -11.95 22.02
N LEU A 111 5.77 -12.38 21.49
CA LEU A 111 6.12 -13.79 21.27
C LEU A 111 7.47 -14.07 21.96
N PRO A 112 7.50 -14.19 23.29
CA PRO A 112 8.74 -14.38 24.06
C PRO A 112 9.53 -15.62 23.64
N GLU A 113 8.86 -16.67 23.17
CA GLU A 113 9.46 -17.90 22.63
C GLU A 113 10.30 -17.67 21.37
N LEU A 114 10.06 -16.57 20.65
CA LEU A 114 10.87 -16.12 19.51
C LEU A 114 11.74 -14.90 19.85
N GLY A 115 11.80 -14.50 21.12
CA GLY A 115 12.51 -13.30 21.57
C GLY A 115 11.89 -11.98 21.10
N LEU A 116 10.61 -11.98 20.68
CA LEU A 116 9.91 -10.79 20.19
C LEU A 116 9.06 -10.18 21.30
N PHE A 117 9.32 -8.92 21.63
CA PHE A 117 8.60 -8.17 22.66
C PHE A 117 8.14 -6.83 22.10
N ASN A 118 6.84 -6.55 22.22
CA ASN A 118 6.19 -5.34 21.71
C ASN A 118 6.53 -5.08 20.22
N THR A 119 6.64 -6.14 19.43
CA THR A 119 7.03 -6.06 18.02
C THR A 119 5.78 -5.90 17.17
N GLU A 120 5.77 -4.90 16.28
CA GLU A 120 4.72 -4.81 15.27
C GLU A 120 4.98 -5.83 14.15
N LEU A 121 4.09 -6.80 14.01
CA LEU A 121 4.12 -7.80 12.95
C LEU A 121 3.10 -7.46 11.88
N TRP A 122 3.55 -7.51 10.64
CA TRP A 122 2.73 -7.36 9.45
C TRP A 122 2.24 -8.73 8.99
N THR A 123 0.96 -8.85 8.66
CA THR A 123 0.36 -10.08 8.15
C THR A 123 -0.57 -9.75 6.98
N ALA A 124 -1.06 -10.76 6.26
CA ALA A 124 -2.13 -10.51 5.31
C ALA A 124 -3.10 -11.68 5.22
N GLN A 125 -4.29 -11.40 4.72
CA GLN A 125 -5.35 -12.38 4.45
C GLN A 125 -6.02 -12.06 3.13
N ILE A 126 -6.49 -13.08 2.42
CA ILE A 126 -7.21 -12.92 1.17
C ILE A 126 -8.71 -13.03 1.45
N TYR A 127 -9.47 -12.02 1.09
CA TYR A 127 -10.93 -12.07 1.06
C TYR A 127 -11.42 -12.48 -0.33
N ASP A 128 -12.17 -13.57 -0.38
CA ASP A 128 -12.93 -14.02 -1.55
C ASP A 128 -14.43 -13.70 -1.33
N PRO A 129 -14.96 -12.62 -1.94
CA PRO A 129 -16.37 -12.27 -1.83
C PRO A 129 -17.30 -13.32 -2.46
N GLY A 130 -16.88 -13.99 -3.54
CA GLY A 130 -17.68 -15.02 -4.20
C GLY A 130 -17.91 -16.24 -3.32
N LYS A 131 -16.96 -16.55 -2.43
CA LYS A 131 -17.06 -17.63 -1.44
C LYS A 131 -17.41 -17.14 -0.03
N LYS A 132 -17.52 -15.83 0.18
CA LYS A 132 -17.64 -15.17 1.50
C LYS A 132 -16.62 -15.71 2.51
N LYS A 133 -15.37 -15.89 2.06
CA LYS A 133 -14.33 -16.59 2.82
C LYS A 133 -13.11 -15.70 3.00
N ILE A 134 -12.52 -15.74 4.20
CA ILE A 134 -11.18 -15.24 4.49
C ILE A 134 -10.19 -16.40 4.42
N ILE A 135 -9.05 -16.18 3.77
CA ILE A 135 -7.98 -17.16 3.59
C ILE A 135 -6.70 -16.56 4.17
N SER A 136 -6.22 -17.11 5.28
CA SER A 136 -4.93 -16.71 5.87
C SER A 136 -3.77 -17.22 5.01
N ILE A 137 -2.83 -16.33 4.66
CA ILE A 137 -1.66 -16.71 3.86
C ILE A 137 -0.52 -17.22 4.75
N LEU A 138 0.48 -17.87 4.14
CA LEU A 138 1.63 -18.49 4.83
C LEU A 138 1.23 -19.60 5.82
N THR A 139 -0.03 -20.03 5.75
CA THR A 139 -0.54 -21.19 6.49
C THR A 139 -0.32 -22.47 5.69
N ASN A 140 -0.60 -23.63 6.30
CA ASN A 140 -0.61 -24.93 5.62
C ASN A 140 0.71 -25.27 4.91
N SER A 141 1.83 -24.69 5.36
CA SER A 141 3.16 -25.13 5.03
C SER A 141 3.48 -26.41 5.81
N GLN A 142 4.39 -27.23 5.31
CA GLN A 142 4.93 -28.38 6.06
C GLN A 142 6.37 -28.05 6.41
N GLY A 143 6.77 -28.38 7.64
CA GLY A 143 8.12 -28.15 8.14
C GLY A 143 8.50 -29.10 9.24
N ASP A 144 9.78 -29.30 9.45
CA ASP A 144 10.28 -30.28 10.42
C ASP A 144 10.54 -29.64 11.78
N VAL A 145 10.92 -28.36 11.81
CA VAL A 145 11.37 -27.67 13.03
C VAL A 145 10.25 -27.41 14.03
N LEU A 146 9.03 -27.09 13.57
CA LEU A 146 7.89 -26.78 14.44
C LEU A 146 6.97 -27.97 14.71
N ASN A 147 7.51 -29.18 14.94
CA ASN A 147 6.72 -30.40 15.15
C ASN A 147 5.67 -30.63 14.04
N LYS A 148 6.02 -30.36 12.78
CA LYS A 148 5.09 -30.42 11.63
C LYS A 148 3.95 -29.41 11.62
N ARG A 149 4.00 -28.36 12.46
CA ARG A 149 2.97 -27.30 12.57
C ARG A 149 3.16 -26.12 11.60
N GLY A 150 3.85 -26.33 10.48
CA GLY A 150 4.20 -25.28 9.51
C GLY A 150 5.67 -24.93 9.52
N SER A 151 6.21 -24.57 8.34
CA SER A 151 7.60 -24.12 8.19
C SER A 151 7.71 -22.59 8.08
N LEU A 152 6.66 -21.91 7.65
CA LEU A 152 6.69 -20.46 7.41
C LEU A 152 6.18 -19.69 8.63
N PHE A 153 6.94 -18.67 9.02
CA PHE A 153 6.47 -17.71 10.02
C PHE A 153 5.37 -16.84 9.40
N GLN A 154 4.25 -16.71 10.11
CA GLN A 154 3.06 -15.98 9.64
C GLN A 154 3.21 -14.47 9.81
N ALA A 155 4.33 -13.93 9.32
CA ALA A 155 4.61 -12.51 9.25
C ALA A 155 5.27 -12.17 7.91
N LEU A 156 4.97 -10.97 7.42
CA LEU A 156 5.53 -10.40 6.21
C LEU A 156 6.78 -9.60 6.54
N PHE A 157 7.85 -9.83 5.77
CA PHE A 157 9.13 -9.11 5.90
C PHE A 157 9.41 -8.17 4.72
N SER A 158 8.41 -7.98 3.86
CA SER A 158 8.33 -6.92 2.86
C SER A 158 6.85 -6.66 2.56
N PRO A 159 6.52 -5.52 1.92
CA PRO A 159 5.23 -5.38 1.27
C PRO A 159 4.94 -6.58 0.35
N PRO A 160 3.69 -7.06 0.28
CA PRO A 160 3.30 -8.04 -0.72
C PRO A 160 3.45 -7.48 -2.14
N ASN A 161 3.79 -8.35 -3.10
CA ASN A 161 3.84 -8.02 -4.51
C ASN A 161 2.71 -8.75 -5.22
N VAL A 162 1.83 -7.98 -5.86
CA VAL A 162 0.82 -8.53 -6.77
C VAL A 162 1.31 -8.35 -8.20
N VAL A 163 1.55 -9.46 -8.89
CA VAL A 163 2.04 -9.46 -10.27
C VAL A 163 0.93 -9.97 -11.18
N GLN A 164 0.58 -9.19 -12.20
CA GLN A 164 -0.39 -9.62 -13.19
C GLN A 164 0.31 -10.44 -14.28
N THR A 165 0.00 -11.74 -14.35
CA THR A 165 0.53 -12.64 -15.38
C THR A 165 -0.55 -13.01 -16.40
N PRO A 166 -0.19 -13.60 -17.55
CA PRO A 166 -1.17 -14.15 -18.50
C PRO A 166 -2.09 -15.22 -17.89
N ASN A 167 -1.66 -15.90 -16.83
CA ASN A 167 -2.43 -16.93 -16.13
C ASN A 167 -3.31 -16.37 -14.99
N GLY A 168 -3.26 -15.06 -14.75
CA GLY A 168 -3.95 -14.39 -13.66
C GLY A 168 -3.03 -13.68 -12.68
N PRO A 169 -3.61 -13.07 -11.63
CA PRO A 169 -2.83 -12.41 -10.58
C PRO A 169 -2.04 -13.45 -9.78
N GLU A 170 -0.79 -13.13 -9.50
CA GLU A 170 0.07 -13.89 -8.61
C GLU A 170 0.42 -13.04 -7.39
N LEU A 171 0.40 -13.66 -6.21
CA LEU A 171 0.82 -13.03 -4.96
C LEU A 171 2.18 -13.58 -4.51
N LEU A 172 3.13 -12.68 -4.34
CA LEU A 172 4.50 -12.97 -3.90
C LEU A 172 4.81 -12.20 -2.61
N VAL A 173 5.36 -12.89 -1.61
CA VAL A 173 5.69 -12.29 -0.31
C VAL A 173 7.06 -12.76 0.19
N ARG A 174 7.78 -11.91 0.92
CA ARG A 174 8.98 -12.32 1.67
C ARG A 174 8.56 -12.87 3.03
N ALA A 175 9.00 -14.09 3.34
CA ALA A 175 8.70 -14.75 4.61
C ALA A 175 9.91 -15.50 5.16
N PHE A 176 9.97 -15.62 6.48
CA PHE A 176 10.95 -16.44 7.18
C PHE A 176 10.50 -17.89 7.22
N ASN A 177 11.44 -18.82 7.03
CA ASN A 177 11.20 -20.25 7.13
C ASN A 177 12.04 -20.86 8.24
N PHE A 178 11.39 -21.47 9.23
CA PHE A 178 12.05 -22.07 10.39
C PHE A 178 13.00 -23.22 10.03
N ASP A 179 12.76 -23.93 8.92
CA ASP A 179 13.64 -24.99 8.45
C ASP A 179 14.90 -24.45 7.74
N ASN A 180 14.91 -23.16 7.35
CA ASN A 180 16.02 -22.49 6.67
C ASN A 180 16.32 -21.14 7.35
N PRO A 181 16.83 -21.14 8.59
CA PRO A 181 16.91 -19.94 9.42
C PRO A 181 17.93 -18.89 8.93
N ASP A 182 18.79 -19.25 7.97
CA ASP A 182 19.74 -18.37 7.28
C ASP A 182 19.10 -17.62 6.10
N ARG A 183 17.80 -17.81 5.84
CA ARG A 183 17.12 -17.27 4.66
C ARG A 183 15.87 -16.46 5.00
N LEU A 184 15.67 -15.44 4.19
CA LEU A 184 14.42 -14.70 4.07
C LEU A 184 14.03 -14.70 2.60
N ASP A 185 13.23 -15.67 2.18
CA ASP A 185 13.03 -15.98 0.76
C ASP A 185 11.68 -15.47 0.24
N MET A 186 11.55 -15.48 -1.09
CA MET A 186 10.31 -15.12 -1.77
C MET A 186 9.42 -16.35 -1.91
N TYR A 187 8.16 -16.22 -1.48
CA TYR A 187 7.15 -17.27 -1.56
C TYR A 187 5.98 -16.82 -2.43
N ARG A 188 5.57 -17.71 -3.33
CA ARG A 188 4.32 -17.59 -4.09
C ARG A 188 3.18 -18.17 -3.26
N ILE A 189 2.12 -17.40 -3.11
CA ILE A 189 0.93 -17.80 -2.35
C ILE A 189 -0.11 -18.39 -3.30
N ASP A 190 -0.60 -19.58 -2.95
CA ASP A 190 -1.79 -20.16 -3.55
C ASP A 190 -3.03 -19.39 -3.07
N LEU A 191 -3.74 -18.70 -3.97
CA LEU A 191 -4.81 -17.76 -3.63
C LEU A 191 -6.08 -18.43 -3.08
N GLU A 192 -6.20 -19.75 -3.19
CA GLU A 192 -7.37 -20.51 -2.76
C GLU A 192 -7.17 -21.16 -1.39
N THR A 193 -5.92 -21.52 -1.08
CA THR A 193 -5.55 -22.24 0.14
C THR A 193 -4.70 -21.42 1.11
N GLY A 194 -4.12 -20.31 0.65
CA GLY A 194 -3.17 -19.49 1.42
C GLY A 194 -1.78 -20.10 1.57
N ARG A 195 -1.54 -21.28 0.97
CA ARG A 195 -0.26 -22.00 1.10
C ARG A 195 0.86 -21.27 0.38
N GLY A 196 1.96 -21.00 1.09
CA GLY A 196 3.20 -20.51 0.51
C GLY A 196 4.03 -21.62 -0.13
N ARG A 197 4.56 -21.37 -1.33
CA ARG A 197 5.55 -22.22 -2.02
C ARG A 197 6.77 -21.37 -2.37
N LEU A 198 7.97 -21.91 -2.17
CA LEU A 198 9.20 -21.19 -2.50
C LEU A 198 9.18 -20.80 -3.98
N ALA A 199 9.30 -19.50 -4.25
CA ALA A 199 9.37 -18.95 -5.60
C ALA A 199 10.80 -18.62 -5.98
N GLU A 200 11.55 -17.99 -5.07
CA GLU A 200 12.95 -17.65 -5.29
C GLU A 200 13.72 -17.60 -3.96
N VAL A 201 14.94 -18.15 -3.96
CA VAL A 201 15.91 -17.92 -2.89
C VAL A 201 16.46 -16.49 -3.01
N MET A 202 16.20 -15.68 -2.00
CA MET A 202 16.60 -14.27 -1.98
C MET A 202 17.81 -14.06 -1.10
N GLY A 203 17.85 -14.67 0.09
CA GLY A 203 18.87 -14.42 1.11
C GLY A 203 18.46 -13.37 2.14
N MET A 204 19.09 -13.41 3.31
CA MET A 204 18.76 -12.57 4.47
C MET A 204 19.12 -11.09 4.27
N ASP A 205 20.20 -10.83 3.52
CA ASP A 205 20.75 -9.47 3.37
C ASP A 205 20.03 -8.65 2.29
N VAL A 206 19.12 -9.27 1.51
CA VAL A 206 18.32 -8.57 0.51
C VAL A 206 17.26 -7.71 1.19
N THR A 207 17.49 -6.40 1.19
CA THR A 207 16.67 -5.38 1.85
C THR A 207 15.66 -4.73 0.90
N ASP A 208 15.95 -4.67 -0.40
CA ASP A 208 14.98 -4.35 -1.44
C ASP A 208 15.20 -5.21 -2.70
N TYR A 209 14.24 -5.17 -3.63
CA TYR A 209 14.33 -5.87 -4.91
C TYR A 209 13.33 -5.29 -5.91
N GLN A 210 13.54 -5.59 -7.19
CA GLN A 210 12.54 -5.35 -8.25
C GLN A 210 12.22 -6.65 -8.97
N LEU A 211 10.94 -6.83 -9.28
CA LEU A 211 10.41 -7.99 -10.00
C LEU A 211 10.11 -7.60 -11.45
N ASP A 212 10.30 -8.53 -12.37
CA ASP A 212 9.77 -8.42 -13.73
C ASP A 212 8.27 -8.82 -13.76
N PRO A 213 7.57 -8.63 -14.90
CA PRO A 213 6.16 -9.03 -15.04
C PRO A 213 5.88 -10.54 -14.89
N SER A 214 6.92 -11.39 -14.84
CA SER A 214 6.77 -12.82 -14.51
C SER A 214 6.85 -13.10 -13.01
N GLY A 215 7.19 -12.08 -12.21
CA GLY A 215 7.38 -12.18 -10.77
C GLY A 215 8.77 -12.66 -10.36
N LYS A 216 9.73 -12.67 -11.29
CA LYS A 216 11.13 -13.04 -10.99
C LYS A 216 11.92 -11.79 -10.65
N SER A 217 12.78 -11.85 -9.63
CA SER A 217 13.59 -10.69 -9.29
C SER A 217 14.63 -10.40 -10.38
N VAL A 218 14.76 -9.14 -10.80
CA VAL A 218 15.75 -8.69 -11.80
C VAL A 218 16.82 -7.77 -11.22
N ALA A 219 16.55 -7.20 -10.05
CA ALA A 219 17.48 -6.39 -9.29
C ALA A 219 17.27 -6.65 -7.79
N LYS A 220 18.36 -6.60 -7.01
CA LYS A 220 18.37 -6.74 -5.54
C LYS A 220 19.29 -5.70 -4.93
N GLY A 221 18.82 -5.03 -3.87
CA GLY A 221 19.63 -4.27 -2.95
C GLY A 221 20.00 -5.13 -1.75
N GLU A 222 21.28 -5.39 -1.55
CA GLU A 222 21.81 -6.14 -0.41
C GLU A 222 22.53 -5.21 0.56
N TYR A 223 22.31 -5.39 1.87
CA TYR A 223 22.98 -4.59 2.89
C TYR A 223 23.66 -5.46 3.94
N ASP A 224 24.99 -5.42 3.93
CA ASP A 224 25.82 -5.99 5.00
C ASP A 224 25.80 -5.04 6.20
N LYS A 225 25.04 -5.45 7.24
CA LYS A 225 24.88 -4.66 8.47
C LYS A 225 26.16 -4.57 9.30
N VAL A 226 27.10 -5.50 9.15
CA VAL A 226 28.37 -5.53 9.90
C VAL A 226 29.38 -4.65 9.20
N GLY A 227 29.63 -4.92 7.91
CA GLY A 227 30.54 -4.15 7.08
C GLY A 227 30.03 -2.74 6.75
N LYS A 228 28.73 -2.49 6.92
CA LYS A 228 28.05 -1.23 6.54
C LYS A 228 28.13 -0.95 5.05
N ILE A 229 28.06 -2.01 4.24
CA ILE A 229 28.21 -1.96 2.79
C ILE A 229 26.88 -2.27 2.13
N TRP A 230 26.46 -1.42 1.21
CA TRP A 230 25.32 -1.69 0.33
C TRP A 230 25.80 -2.12 -1.06
N LYS A 231 25.10 -3.09 -1.67
CA LYS A 231 25.40 -3.65 -2.98
C LYS A 231 24.16 -3.69 -3.86
N LEU A 232 24.31 -3.28 -5.11
CA LEU A 232 23.36 -3.53 -6.18
C LEU A 232 23.74 -4.80 -6.92
N GLN A 233 22.81 -5.75 -6.97
CA GLN A 233 22.90 -6.93 -7.83
C GLN A 233 21.89 -6.83 -8.96
N LEU A 234 22.33 -6.99 -10.21
CA LEU A 234 21.42 -7.10 -11.37
C LEU A 234 21.49 -8.51 -11.96
N ARG A 235 20.35 -9.03 -12.41
CA ARG A 235 20.28 -10.33 -13.07
C ARG A 235 20.74 -10.22 -14.53
N GLY A 236 21.64 -11.10 -14.94
CA GLY A 236 21.95 -11.39 -16.35
C GLY A 236 21.85 -12.90 -16.64
N ASP A 237 22.39 -13.33 -17.78
CA ASP A 237 22.27 -14.71 -18.28
C ASP A 237 22.87 -15.77 -17.32
N GLY A 238 23.91 -15.39 -16.57
CA GLY A 238 24.58 -16.25 -15.59
C GLY A 238 24.06 -16.14 -14.16
N GLY A 239 22.95 -15.41 -13.93
CA GLY A 239 22.44 -15.12 -12.58
C GLY A 239 22.71 -13.67 -12.15
N PHE A 240 22.73 -13.43 -10.83
CA PHE A 240 23.00 -12.10 -10.29
C PHE A 240 24.48 -11.75 -10.36
N ARG A 241 24.76 -10.48 -10.72
CA ARG A 241 26.10 -9.90 -10.70
C ARG A 241 26.07 -8.58 -9.94
N GLU A 242 27.12 -8.34 -9.16
CA GLU A 242 27.31 -7.06 -8.48
C GLU A 242 27.61 -6.00 -9.53
N MET A 243 26.79 -4.95 -9.56
CA MET A 243 26.93 -3.86 -10.51
C MET A 243 27.42 -2.58 -9.85
N TRP A 244 27.14 -2.43 -8.55
CA TRP A 244 27.57 -1.28 -7.78
C TRP A 244 27.67 -1.63 -6.30
N ARG A 245 28.59 -0.96 -5.60
CA ARG A 245 28.86 -1.11 -4.17
C ARG A 245 29.21 0.25 -3.60
N THR A 246 28.74 0.53 -2.39
CA THR A 246 29.14 1.72 -1.63
C THR A 246 29.16 1.46 -0.14
N ASP A 247 30.02 2.19 0.57
CA ASP A 247 29.91 2.35 2.02
C ASP A 247 28.63 3.13 2.33
N ALA A 248 27.83 2.60 3.25
CA ALA A 248 26.53 3.14 3.64
C ALA A 248 26.30 2.90 5.16
N PRO A 249 27.03 3.63 6.03
CA PRO A 249 26.94 3.46 7.48
C PRO A 249 25.61 3.93 8.08
N ILE A 250 24.94 4.87 7.41
CA ILE A 250 23.70 5.49 7.88
C ILE A 250 22.66 5.45 6.75
N ASP A 251 22.91 6.17 5.66
CA ASP A 251 21.97 6.29 4.55
C ASP A 251 22.28 5.26 3.46
N THR A 252 21.42 4.26 3.33
CA THR A 252 21.54 3.24 2.29
C THR A 252 20.87 3.70 1.00
N PRO A 253 21.48 3.45 -0.17
CA PRO A 253 20.78 3.54 -1.44
C PRO A 253 19.48 2.73 -1.44
N GLN A 254 18.52 3.17 -2.26
CA GLN A 254 17.21 2.54 -2.39
C GLN A 254 16.87 2.31 -3.86
N LEU A 255 16.42 1.11 -4.18
CA LEU A 255 15.95 0.71 -5.51
C LEU A 255 14.51 1.17 -5.69
N MET A 256 14.33 2.24 -6.47
CA MET A 256 13.03 2.89 -6.66
C MET A 256 12.10 2.12 -7.60
N GLY A 257 12.66 1.44 -8.61
CA GLY A 257 11.87 0.82 -9.65
C GLY A 257 12.69 0.36 -10.83
N LEU A 258 11.99 -0.09 -11.87
CA LEU A 258 12.55 -0.29 -13.19
C LEU A 258 12.29 0.95 -14.04
N GLY A 259 13.19 1.20 -15.00
CA GLY A 259 12.91 2.14 -16.08
C GLY A 259 11.68 1.70 -16.87
N LEU A 260 11.06 2.63 -17.61
CA LEU A 260 9.78 2.40 -18.30
C LEU A 260 9.76 1.15 -19.19
N GLN A 261 10.88 0.82 -19.82
CA GLN A 261 11.01 -0.34 -20.71
C GLN A 261 11.46 -1.62 -19.98
N GLY A 262 11.65 -1.59 -18.65
CA GLY A 262 12.17 -2.71 -17.87
C GLY A 262 13.66 -3.02 -18.06
N ALA A 263 14.35 -2.28 -18.94
CA ALA A 263 15.75 -2.53 -19.30
C ALA A 263 16.79 -1.87 -18.37
N SER A 264 16.34 -1.09 -17.38
CA SER A 264 17.19 -0.43 -16.40
C SER A 264 16.55 -0.44 -15.02
N ALA A 265 17.37 -0.27 -13.99
CA ALA A 265 16.92 -0.04 -12.62
C ALA A 265 17.14 1.42 -12.24
N ILE A 266 16.20 1.99 -11.51
CA ILE A 266 16.27 3.36 -10.96
C ILE A 266 16.64 3.25 -9.49
N ILE A 267 17.66 3.99 -9.08
CA ILE A 267 18.19 3.97 -7.72
C ILE A 267 18.24 5.40 -7.21
N ALA A 268 17.71 5.62 -6.00
CA ALA A 268 17.95 6.82 -5.24
C ALA A 268 19.17 6.59 -4.36
N ALA A 269 20.18 7.44 -4.49
CA ALA A 269 21.41 7.36 -3.72
C ALA A 269 22.02 8.75 -3.58
N ASP A 270 22.70 8.99 -2.46
CA ASP A 270 23.68 10.06 -2.39
C ASP A 270 24.94 9.64 -3.17
N ARG A 271 25.36 10.49 -4.10
CA ARG A 271 26.48 10.24 -5.04
C ARG A 271 27.39 11.47 -5.06
N PRO A 272 28.10 11.76 -3.95
CA PRO A 272 29.02 12.89 -3.90
C PRO A 272 30.14 12.74 -4.94
N ASP A 273 30.48 11.51 -5.32
CA ASP A 273 31.43 11.20 -6.39
C ASP A 273 30.96 11.65 -7.79
N MET A 274 29.65 11.83 -7.99
CA MET A 274 29.06 12.35 -9.23
C MET A 274 28.71 13.83 -9.16
N SER A 275 29.00 14.51 -8.04
CA SER A 275 28.59 15.90 -7.81
C SER A 275 29.55 16.95 -8.39
N GLN A 276 30.66 16.53 -9.03
CA GLN A 276 31.60 17.45 -9.67
C GLN A 276 31.34 17.59 -11.19
N PRO A 277 31.37 18.82 -11.74
CA PRO A 277 31.09 19.12 -13.15
C PRO A 277 32.17 18.61 -14.12
#